data_AF-A0A5M8IC36-F1
#
_entry.id   AF-A0A5M8IC36-F1
#
_cell.length_a   1.000
_cell.length_b   1.000
_cell.length_c   1.000
_cell.angle_alpha   90.00
_cell.angle_beta   90.00
_cell.angle_gamma   90.00
#
_symmetry.space_group_name_H-M   'P 1'
#
loop_
_entity.id
_entity.type
_entity.pdbx_description
1 polymer ?
#
loop_
_entity_poly.entity_id
_entity_poly.type
_entity_poly.pdbx_seq_one_letter_code
_entity_poly.pdbx_strand_id
1 'polypeptide(L)'
;MTAITYVNTHTKIPGWVDTVHVDQQRGYAYESNGRLFHIYGRGQGLWTLSVGLTASESTGQEHLASWTQKVFGASNPEQMLHAPGDVISGVWRPGLYFKTEIHQALAINEYTQRTAEQSLRILIEKLDEVLLYIEPSPTGLGTYSHKCRELLILACTEVETLWAKYLRIANTSSVGRTFTTNDYVKLQFPLYLHEYMISCKLISNTYSVNPFGEWTSTNPTQSLPWYNAYNKTKHDREQYFSEATLENCIHAIAAVIVLFCVRHGPFSLIEGGNALAGLFVQHFDIVLKNPDPKSFYVPAFNIPSNIRNDLFCGSMKENIRPWQAMPLVI
;
A
#
# COMPACT_ATOMS: atom_id res chain seq x y z
N MET A 1 8.92 19.18 -12.97
CA MET A 1 9.99 18.99 -11.96
C MET A 1 10.23 17.51 -11.84
N THR A 2 11.47 17.06 -11.95
CA THR A 2 11.77 15.62 -12.03
C THR A 2 12.44 15.18 -10.74
N ALA A 3 11.86 14.19 -10.06
CA ALA A 3 12.48 13.55 -8.91
C ALA A 3 13.22 12.29 -9.32
N ILE A 4 14.21 11.91 -8.51
CA ILE A 4 14.95 10.66 -8.62
C ILE A 4 14.85 9.86 -7.32
N THR A 5 14.98 8.55 -7.41
CA THR A 5 15.20 7.63 -6.28
C THR A 5 16.49 6.86 -6.45
N TYR A 6 17.13 6.48 -5.34
CA TYR A 6 18.40 5.76 -5.32
C TYR A 6 18.60 5.05 -3.98
N VAL A 7 19.68 4.26 -3.88
CA VAL A 7 20.16 3.69 -2.62
C VAL A 7 21.20 4.60 -1.98
N ASN A 8 21.03 4.93 -0.71
CA ASN A 8 22.02 5.68 0.07
C ASN A 8 23.16 4.74 0.48
N THR A 9 24.41 5.09 0.19
CA THR A 9 25.58 4.29 0.63
C THR A 9 26.39 4.94 1.74
N HIS A 10 26.13 6.22 2.04
CA HIS A 10 26.67 6.91 3.20
C HIS A 10 25.81 8.12 3.57
N THR A 11 26.07 8.75 4.72
CA THR A 11 25.47 10.04 5.09
C THR A 11 26.57 11.00 5.49
N LYS A 12 26.71 12.15 4.80
CA LYS A 12 27.69 13.19 5.11
C LYS A 12 27.02 14.53 5.42
N ILE A 13 26.11 14.52 6.38
CA ILE A 13 25.41 15.73 6.86
C ILE A 13 26.11 16.19 8.15
N PRO A 14 26.54 17.46 8.26
CA PRO A 14 27.21 17.97 9.45
C PRO A 14 26.38 17.76 10.73
N GLY A 15 27.00 17.17 11.76
CA GLY A 15 26.38 16.96 13.08
C GLY A 15 25.41 15.77 13.16
N TRP A 16 25.28 14.96 12.10
CA TRP A 16 24.48 13.74 12.10
C TRP A 16 25.36 12.50 12.25
N VAL A 17 24.75 11.40 12.71
CA VAL A 17 25.42 10.09 12.74
C VAL A 17 25.61 9.56 11.31
N ASP A 18 26.78 8.98 11.03
CA ASP A 18 27.10 8.52 9.66
C ASP A 18 26.25 7.33 9.22
N THR A 19 25.55 6.66 10.14
CA THR A 19 24.80 5.42 9.91
C THR A 19 23.33 5.61 9.54
N VAL A 20 22.82 6.85 9.38
CA VAL A 20 21.39 7.08 9.03
C VAL A 20 20.96 6.26 7.81
N HIS A 21 21.82 6.14 6.80
CA HIS A 21 21.58 5.39 5.57
C HIS A 21 21.37 3.87 5.79
N VAL A 22 21.78 3.31 6.94
CA VAL A 22 21.60 1.88 7.25
C VAL A 22 20.12 1.56 7.50
N ASP A 23 19.45 2.40 8.29
CA ASP A 23 18.00 2.29 8.56
C ASP A 23 17.15 2.95 7.48
N GLN A 24 17.71 3.97 6.82
CA GLN A 24 17.08 4.77 5.77
C GLN A 24 17.77 4.54 4.43
N GLN A 25 17.68 3.31 3.94
CA GLN A 25 18.42 2.83 2.76
C GLN A 25 18.05 3.55 1.47
N ARG A 26 16.84 4.14 1.39
CA ARG A 26 16.35 4.80 0.18
C ARG A 26 16.51 6.32 0.27
N GLY A 27 16.89 6.92 -0.84
CA GLY A 27 16.87 8.36 -1.05
C GLY A 27 15.88 8.74 -2.13
N TYR A 28 15.21 9.87 -1.93
CA TYR A 28 14.37 10.53 -2.93
C TYR A 28 14.79 11.98 -3.03
N ALA A 29 15.14 12.46 -4.21
CA ALA A 29 15.70 13.80 -4.36
C ALA A 29 15.15 14.53 -5.57
N TYR A 30 15.05 15.85 -5.46
CA TYR A 30 14.65 16.73 -6.54
C TYR A 30 15.17 18.15 -6.31
N GLU A 31 15.15 18.96 -7.37
CA GLU A 31 15.43 20.39 -7.30
C GLU A 31 14.14 21.19 -7.48
N SER A 32 13.97 22.23 -6.66
CA SER A 32 12.83 23.15 -6.72
C SER A 32 13.24 24.56 -6.30
N ASN A 33 12.96 25.55 -7.15
CA ASN A 33 13.17 26.98 -6.87
C ASN A 33 14.60 27.29 -6.36
N GLY A 34 15.62 26.75 -7.03
CA GLY A 34 17.04 26.97 -6.68
C GLY A 34 17.46 26.29 -5.37
N ARG A 35 16.76 25.21 -5.01
CA ARG A 35 17.02 24.44 -3.79
C ARG A 35 16.95 22.94 -4.05
N LEU A 36 17.88 22.20 -3.47
CA LEU A 36 17.96 20.75 -3.52
C LEU A 36 17.27 20.15 -2.29
N PHE A 37 16.54 19.07 -2.50
CA PHE A 37 15.88 18.29 -1.45
C PHE A 37 16.29 16.84 -1.55
N HIS A 38 16.54 16.22 -0.40
CA HIS A 38 16.70 14.79 -0.22
C HIS A 38 15.80 14.35 0.92
N ILE A 39 15.01 13.31 0.71
CA ILE A 39 14.14 12.70 1.72
C ILE A 39 14.65 11.27 1.92
N TYR A 40 14.98 10.95 3.15
CA TYR A 40 15.32 9.59 3.55
C TYR A 40 14.08 8.70 3.52
N GLY A 41 14.23 7.42 3.23
CA GLY A 41 13.16 6.44 3.33
C GLY A 41 13.66 5.04 3.64
N ARG A 42 12.77 4.20 4.14
CA ARG A 42 13.06 2.80 4.48
C ARG A 42 13.06 1.91 3.23
N GLY A 43 13.85 0.83 3.27
CA GLY A 43 13.89 -0.22 2.24
C GLY A 43 13.14 -1.50 2.62
N GLN A 44 12.25 -1.44 3.62
CA GLN A 44 11.56 -2.60 4.18
C GLN A 44 10.17 -2.25 4.73
N GLY A 45 9.34 -3.26 4.97
CA GLY A 45 7.97 -3.10 5.47
C GLY A 45 7.10 -2.37 4.45
N LEU A 46 6.59 -1.20 4.80
CA LEU A 46 5.81 -0.32 3.92
C LEU A 46 6.64 0.74 3.18
N TRP A 47 7.98 0.67 3.27
CA TRP A 47 8.88 1.55 2.51
C TRP A 47 8.63 3.05 2.73
N THR A 48 8.26 3.42 3.95
CA THR A 48 7.85 4.79 4.27
C THR A 48 8.95 5.81 4.01
N LEU A 49 8.56 6.94 3.42
CA LEU A 49 9.40 8.14 3.31
C LEU A 49 9.41 8.87 4.65
N SER A 50 10.60 9.17 5.15
CA SER A 50 10.84 9.85 6.41
C SER A 50 10.94 11.35 6.18
N VAL A 51 9.80 12.05 6.01
CA VAL A 51 9.77 13.52 5.83
C VAL A 51 10.39 14.28 7.01
N GLY A 52 10.41 13.66 8.20
CA GLY A 52 11.13 14.14 9.38
C GLY A 52 12.66 14.20 9.21
N LEU A 53 13.20 13.49 8.21
CA LEU A 53 14.60 13.38 7.83
C LEU A 53 14.74 13.91 6.40
N THR A 54 14.46 15.19 6.20
CA THR A 54 14.63 15.87 4.92
C THR A 54 15.88 16.72 4.97
N ALA A 55 16.86 16.40 4.12
CA ALA A 55 18.05 17.19 3.91
C ALA A 55 17.84 18.19 2.78
N SER A 56 18.37 19.40 2.94
CA SER A 56 18.19 20.45 1.94
C SER A 56 19.33 21.46 1.96
N GLU A 57 19.67 21.96 0.77
CA GLU A 57 20.74 22.93 0.54
C GLU A 57 20.34 23.84 -0.64
N SER A 58 20.79 25.10 -0.63
CA SER A 58 20.63 25.96 -1.81
C SER A 58 21.43 25.39 -2.99
N THR A 59 20.86 25.33 -4.19
CA THR A 59 21.52 24.71 -5.35
C THR A 59 22.89 25.33 -5.64
N GLY A 60 22.99 26.67 -5.58
CA GLY A 60 24.19 27.38 -6.02
C GLY A 60 24.52 27.06 -7.48
N GLN A 61 25.67 26.40 -7.71
CA GLN A 61 26.11 25.89 -9.03
C GLN A 61 26.11 24.35 -9.10
N GLU A 62 25.72 23.64 -8.04
CA GLU A 62 25.84 22.19 -7.98
C GLU A 62 24.60 21.50 -8.55
N HIS A 63 24.80 20.48 -9.39
CA HIS A 63 23.70 19.69 -9.94
C HIS A 63 23.20 18.64 -8.95
N LEU A 64 21.91 18.34 -8.99
CA LEU A 64 21.24 17.35 -8.12
C LEU A 64 22.02 16.04 -8.02
N ALA A 65 22.41 15.44 -9.16
CA ALA A 65 23.12 14.16 -9.17
C ALA A 65 24.48 14.21 -8.45
N SER A 66 25.26 15.28 -8.67
CA SER A 66 26.56 15.49 -8.01
C SER A 66 26.37 15.68 -6.51
N TRP A 67 25.38 16.49 -6.11
CA TRP A 67 25.04 16.72 -4.71
C TRP A 67 24.62 15.42 -4.01
N THR A 68 23.72 14.64 -4.62
CA THR A 68 23.23 13.40 -4.03
C THR A 68 24.32 12.34 -3.92
N GLN A 69 25.23 12.26 -4.91
CA GLN A 69 26.40 11.39 -4.84
C GLN A 69 27.36 11.82 -3.72
N LYS A 70 27.64 13.13 -3.62
CA LYS A 70 28.58 13.70 -2.65
C LYS A 70 28.11 13.52 -1.21
N VAL A 71 26.82 13.77 -0.94
CA VAL A 71 26.27 13.79 0.43
C VAL A 71 25.74 12.43 0.87
N PHE A 72 25.08 11.69 -0.02
CA PHE A 72 24.34 10.45 0.32
C PHE A 72 24.92 9.19 -0.34
N GLY A 73 25.91 9.33 -1.23
CA GLY A 73 26.46 8.20 -1.96
C GLY A 73 25.45 7.59 -2.91
N ALA A 74 24.61 8.41 -3.55
CA ALA A 74 23.49 7.98 -4.39
C ALA A 74 23.88 6.91 -5.43
N SER A 75 23.52 5.66 -5.15
CA SER A 75 23.80 4.51 -6.02
C SER A 75 22.59 4.15 -6.86
N ASN A 76 22.80 3.90 -8.15
CA ASN A 76 21.78 3.54 -9.15
C ASN A 76 20.59 4.51 -9.17
N PRO A 77 20.80 5.81 -9.47
CA PRO A 77 19.72 6.77 -9.55
C PRO A 77 18.76 6.45 -10.70
N GLU A 78 17.47 6.43 -10.38
CA GLU A 78 16.38 6.22 -11.33
C GLU A 78 15.37 7.36 -11.24
N GLN A 79 14.75 7.69 -12.36
CA GLN A 79 13.71 8.72 -12.40
C GLN A 79 12.38 8.21 -11.82
N MET A 80 11.73 9.04 -11.00
CA MET A 80 10.39 8.77 -10.46
C MET A 80 9.31 8.83 -11.55
N LEU A 81 8.26 8.03 -11.42
CA LEU A 81 7.12 8.01 -12.34
C LEU A 81 6.24 9.26 -12.22
N HIS A 82 6.23 9.90 -11.05
CA HIS A 82 5.41 11.08 -10.75
C HIS A 82 6.30 12.25 -10.33
N ALA A 83 5.87 13.47 -10.65
CA ALA A 83 6.57 14.67 -10.18
C ALA A 83 6.35 14.86 -8.66
N PRO A 84 7.24 15.60 -7.97
CA PRO A 84 6.99 15.98 -6.58
C PRO A 84 5.64 16.66 -6.40
N GLY A 85 4.85 16.17 -5.45
CA GLY A 85 3.50 16.65 -5.15
C GLY A 85 2.39 15.99 -5.96
N ASP A 86 2.69 15.17 -6.97
CA ASP A 86 1.67 14.45 -7.75
C ASP A 86 1.35 13.09 -7.12
N VAL A 87 0.08 12.71 -7.16
CA VAL A 87 -0.42 11.38 -6.75
C VAL A 87 -1.43 10.85 -7.74
N ILE A 88 -1.68 9.53 -7.73
CA ILE A 88 -2.85 8.96 -8.40
C ILE A 88 -4.02 8.92 -7.42
N SER A 89 -5.14 9.53 -7.83
CA SER A 89 -6.36 9.62 -7.03
C SER A 89 -6.85 8.23 -6.64
N GLY A 90 -7.07 8.04 -5.34
CA GLY A 90 -7.60 6.79 -4.80
C GLY A 90 -6.59 5.65 -4.65
N VAL A 91 -5.32 5.83 -5.04
CA VAL A 91 -4.27 4.81 -4.94
C VAL A 91 -3.18 5.27 -3.98
N TRP A 92 -3.17 4.69 -2.78
CA TRP A 92 -2.10 4.90 -1.82
C TRP A 92 -0.80 4.27 -2.31
N ARG A 93 0.30 5.01 -2.20
CA ARG A 93 1.67 4.55 -2.35
C ARG A 93 2.54 5.16 -1.25
N PRO A 94 3.70 4.55 -0.93
CA PRO A 94 4.64 5.15 0.01
C PRO A 94 4.96 6.59 -0.39
N GLY A 95 5.06 7.47 0.62
CA GLY A 95 5.09 8.92 0.42
C GLY A 95 3.94 9.63 1.12
N LEU A 96 2.75 9.01 1.11
CA LEU A 96 1.61 9.44 1.91
C LEU A 96 1.62 8.70 3.25
N TYR A 97 1.83 9.43 4.35
CA TYR A 97 1.90 8.85 5.70
C TYR A 97 0.84 9.44 6.65
N PHE A 98 0.74 10.77 6.69
CA PHE A 98 -0.12 11.44 7.64
C PHE A 98 -1.59 11.42 7.19
N LYS A 99 -2.50 11.18 8.14
CA LYS A 99 -3.95 11.08 7.89
C LYS A 99 -4.50 12.23 7.05
N THR A 100 -4.19 13.47 7.42
CA THR A 100 -4.70 14.67 6.72
C THR A 100 -4.29 14.68 5.25
N GLU A 101 -3.04 14.31 4.96
CA GLU A 101 -2.52 14.25 3.59
C GLU A 101 -3.11 13.09 2.81
N ILE A 102 -3.22 11.90 3.42
CA ILE A 102 -3.87 10.75 2.79
C ILE A 102 -5.32 11.10 2.39
N HIS A 103 -6.07 11.75 3.29
CA HIS A 103 -7.44 12.16 3.00
C HIS A 103 -7.53 13.18 1.87
N GLN A 104 -6.64 14.17 1.87
CA GLN A 104 -6.59 15.21 0.84
C GLN A 104 -6.16 14.64 -0.52
N ALA A 105 -5.05 13.91 -0.55
CA ALA A 105 -4.43 13.37 -1.77
C ALA A 105 -5.33 12.33 -2.45
N LEU A 106 -5.97 11.47 -1.67
CA LEU A 106 -6.80 10.38 -2.19
C LEU A 106 -8.29 10.73 -2.23
N ALA A 107 -8.67 11.99 -1.95
CA ALA A 107 -10.06 12.45 -1.89
C ALA A 107 -10.96 11.51 -1.05
N ILE A 108 -10.52 11.20 0.17
CA ILE A 108 -11.25 10.29 1.06
C ILE A 108 -12.37 11.04 1.76
N ASN A 109 -13.58 10.50 1.67
CA ASN A 109 -14.69 10.90 2.50
C ASN A 109 -14.69 10.07 3.80
N GLU A 110 -14.65 10.74 4.96
CA GLU A 110 -14.57 10.07 6.26
C GLU A 110 -15.73 9.11 6.53
N TYR A 111 -16.95 9.46 6.11
CA TYR A 111 -18.09 8.57 6.29
C TYR A 111 -17.89 7.27 5.50
N THR A 112 -17.46 7.37 4.24
CA THR A 112 -17.18 6.18 3.42
C THR A 112 -16.05 5.32 3.98
N GLN A 113 -15.04 5.95 4.60
CA GLN A 113 -13.97 5.23 5.27
C GLN A 113 -14.48 4.49 6.51
N ARG A 114 -15.28 5.14 7.36
CA ARG A 114 -15.87 4.49 8.55
C ARG A 114 -16.74 3.29 8.17
N THR A 115 -17.48 3.36 7.07
CA THR A 115 -18.24 2.22 6.55
C THR A 115 -17.31 1.09 6.11
N ALA A 116 -16.22 1.39 5.39
CA ALA A 116 -15.24 0.38 4.98
C ALA A 116 -14.52 -0.25 6.18
N GLU A 117 -14.16 0.55 7.19
CA GLU A 117 -13.61 0.09 8.47
C GLU A 117 -14.59 -0.84 9.19
N GLN A 118 -15.88 -0.49 9.22
CA GLN A 118 -16.92 -1.32 9.82
C GLN A 118 -17.07 -2.66 9.08
N SER A 119 -17.12 -2.65 7.74
CA SER A 119 -17.19 -3.87 6.94
C SER A 119 -15.98 -4.78 7.19
N LEU A 120 -14.77 -4.22 7.16
CA LEU A 120 -13.55 -4.98 7.42
C LEU A 120 -13.51 -5.54 8.84
N ARG A 121 -13.97 -4.77 9.83
CA ARG A 121 -14.03 -5.25 11.23
C ARG A 121 -14.92 -6.47 11.35
N ILE A 122 -16.11 -6.45 10.74
CA ILE A 122 -17.05 -7.58 10.77
C ILE A 122 -16.41 -8.84 10.15
N LEU A 123 -15.65 -8.69 9.06
CA LEU A 123 -14.97 -9.83 8.42
C LEU A 123 -13.89 -10.44 9.33
N ILE A 124 -13.11 -9.60 10.02
CA ILE A 124 -12.06 -10.07 10.94
C ILE A 124 -12.69 -10.70 12.20
N GLU A 125 -13.75 -10.11 12.76
CA GLU A 125 -14.49 -10.69 13.90
C GLU A 125 -15.11 -12.05 13.53
N LYS A 126 -15.61 -12.22 12.30
CA LYS A 126 -16.11 -13.50 11.81
C LYS A 126 -15.00 -14.54 11.59
N LEU A 127 -13.80 -14.10 11.20
CA LEU A 127 -12.64 -14.98 11.17
C LEU A 127 -12.31 -15.47 12.59
N ASP A 128 -12.33 -14.58 13.59
CA ASP A 128 -12.13 -14.97 14.98
C ASP A 128 -13.14 -16.01 15.47
N GLU A 129 -14.42 -15.85 15.10
CA GLU A 129 -15.45 -16.86 15.40
C GLU A 129 -15.10 -18.23 14.81
N VAL A 130 -14.59 -18.28 13.57
CA VAL A 130 -14.15 -19.52 12.92
C VAL A 130 -12.95 -20.13 13.65
N LEU A 131 -12.00 -19.29 14.08
CA LEU A 131 -10.77 -19.71 14.77
C LEU A 131 -11.02 -20.23 16.20
N LEU A 132 -12.21 -20.00 16.78
CA LEU A 132 -12.61 -20.68 18.02
C LEU A 132 -12.77 -22.20 17.86
N TYR A 133 -12.99 -22.67 16.63
CA TYR A 133 -13.28 -24.08 16.33
C TYR A 133 -12.25 -24.73 15.42
N ILE A 134 -11.54 -23.94 14.61
CA ILE A 134 -10.49 -24.41 13.71
C ILE A 134 -9.14 -23.88 14.22
N GLU A 135 -8.25 -24.79 14.61
CA GLU A 135 -6.91 -24.44 15.07
C GLU A 135 -6.13 -23.71 13.96
N PRO A 136 -5.60 -22.49 14.21
CA PRO A 136 -4.81 -21.74 13.24
C PRO A 136 -3.44 -22.40 13.00
N SER A 137 -3.43 -23.46 12.20
CA SER A 137 -2.27 -24.32 11.96
C SER A 137 -2.23 -24.78 10.51
N PRO A 138 -1.09 -25.28 10.01
CA PRO A 138 -1.00 -25.81 8.64
C PRO A 138 -2.04 -26.89 8.31
N THR A 139 -2.44 -27.70 9.30
CA THR A 139 -3.50 -28.72 9.12
C THR A 139 -4.90 -28.10 9.14
N GLY A 140 -5.14 -27.09 9.98
CA GLY A 140 -6.42 -26.39 10.07
C GLY A 140 -6.76 -25.54 8.85
N LEU A 141 -5.76 -25.07 8.10
CA LEU A 141 -5.95 -24.29 6.86
C LEU A 141 -6.86 -25.00 5.84
N GLY A 142 -6.73 -26.32 5.71
CA GLY A 142 -7.54 -27.14 4.80
C GLY A 142 -8.94 -27.48 5.34
N THR A 143 -9.27 -27.13 6.59
CA THR A 143 -10.59 -27.39 7.16
C THR A 143 -11.64 -26.52 6.46
N TYR A 144 -12.71 -27.14 5.97
CA TYR A 144 -13.86 -26.47 5.37
C TYR A 144 -15.11 -26.65 6.23
N SER A 145 -16.00 -25.67 6.18
CA SER A 145 -17.24 -25.69 6.96
C SER A 145 -18.29 -24.74 6.39
N HIS A 146 -19.52 -24.84 6.89
CA HIS A 146 -20.58 -23.89 6.53
C HIS A 146 -20.22 -22.46 6.96
N LYS A 147 -19.53 -22.30 8.08
CA LYS A 147 -19.04 -21.00 8.57
C LYS A 147 -17.92 -20.44 7.69
N CYS A 148 -16.99 -21.27 7.23
CA CYS A 148 -15.99 -20.86 6.26
C CYS A 148 -16.66 -20.46 4.94
N ARG A 149 -17.67 -21.20 4.45
CA ARG A 149 -18.40 -20.81 3.24
C ARG A 149 -19.11 -19.47 3.38
N GLU A 150 -19.78 -19.24 4.51
CA GLU A 150 -20.42 -17.95 4.81
C GLU A 150 -19.39 -16.81 4.75
N LEU A 151 -18.27 -16.97 5.46
CA LEU A 151 -17.20 -15.97 5.52
C LEU A 151 -16.56 -15.73 4.13
N LEU A 152 -16.27 -16.78 3.38
CA LEU A 152 -15.71 -16.70 2.04
C LEU A 152 -16.62 -15.92 1.09
N ILE A 153 -17.93 -16.17 1.14
CA ILE A 153 -18.92 -15.44 0.33
C ILE A 153 -18.91 -13.96 0.72
N LEU A 154 -19.00 -13.64 2.01
CA LEU A 154 -19.02 -12.25 2.49
C LEU A 154 -17.76 -11.49 2.05
N ALA A 155 -16.57 -12.08 2.29
CA ALA A 155 -15.30 -11.47 1.91
C ALA A 155 -15.19 -11.26 0.40
N CYS A 156 -15.53 -12.27 -0.42
CA CYS A 156 -15.44 -12.13 -1.88
C CYS A 156 -16.44 -11.11 -2.44
N THR A 157 -17.64 -11.00 -1.88
CA THR A 157 -18.59 -9.96 -2.29
C THR A 157 -18.11 -8.54 -1.95
N GLU A 158 -17.38 -8.37 -0.84
CA GLU A 158 -16.74 -7.10 -0.50
C GLU A 158 -15.62 -6.78 -1.50
N VAL A 159 -14.79 -7.76 -1.85
CA VAL A 159 -13.78 -7.62 -2.92
C VAL A 159 -14.43 -7.18 -4.23
N GLU A 160 -15.48 -7.86 -4.71
CA GLU A 160 -16.19 -7.51 -5.95
C GLU A 160 -16.71 -6.06 -5.92
N THR A 161 -17.24 -5.64 -4.77
CA THR A 161 -17.71 -4.27 -4.54
C THR A 161 -16.56 -3.26 -4.65
N LEU A 162 -15.41 -3.55 -4.04
CA LEU A 162 -14.22 -2.70 -4.08
C LEU A 162 -13.60 -2.63 -5.47
N TRP A 163 -13.48 -3.75 -6.19
CA TRP A 163 -13.02 -3.74 -7.58
C TRP A 163 -13.93 -2.92 -8.49
N ALA A 164 -15.26 -3.11 -8.40
CA ALA A 164 -16.21 -2.33 -9.17
C ALA A 164 -16.11 -0.83 -8.84
N LYS A 165 -15.84 -0.46 -7.59
CA LYS A 165 -15.61 0.92 -7.17
C LYS A 165 -14.38 1.51 -7.85
N TYR A 166 -13.25 0.79 -7.92
CA TYR A 166 -12.05 1.28 -8.60
C TYR A 166 -12.22 1.44 -10.11
N LEU A 167 -12.89 0.50 -10.78
CA LEU A 167 -13.21 0.63 -12.21
C LEU A 167 -14.04 1.90 -12.47
N ARG A 168 -15.00 2.22 -11.60
CA ARG A 168 -15.78 3.47 -11.69
C ARG A 168 -14.94 4.71 -11.42
N ILE A 169 -14.03 4.67 -10.44
CA ILE A 169 -13.09 5.78 -10.17
C ILE A 169 -12.22 6.06 -11.40
N ALA A 170 -11.81 5.02 -12.12
CA ALA A 170 -11.08 5.13 -13.37
C ALA A 170 -11.94 5.46 -14.60
N ASN A 171 -13.22 5.82 -14.41
CA ASN A 171 -14.20 6.08 -15.47
C ASN A 171 -14.32 4.94 -16.50
N THR A 172 -14.05 3.70 -16.08
CA THR A 172 -14.18 2.52 -16.93
C THR A 172 -15.63 2.04 -16.93
N SER A 173 -16.18 1.81 -18.11
CA SER A 173 -17.51 1.22 -18.28
C SER A 173 -17.40 -0.29 -18.52
N SER A 174 -18.37 -1.06 -18.00
CA SER A 174 -18.46 -2.48 -18.34
C SER A 174 -18.87 -2.64 -19.80
N VAL A 175 -18.28 -3.62 -20.50
CA VAL A 175 -18.72 -3.99 -21.86
C VAL A 175 -20.11 -4.62 -21.82
N GLY A 176 -20.41 -5.40 -20.77
CA GLY A 176 -21.71 -6.00 -20.52
C GLY A 176 -22.54 -5.28 -19.45
N ARG A 177 -23.56 -5.96 -18.93
CA ARG A 177 -24.45 -5.44 -17.87
C ARG A 177 -23.74 -5.20 -16.54
N THR A 178 -22.69 -5.97 -16.26
CA THR A 178 -21.90 -5.91 -15.03
C THR A 178 -20.43 -6.12 -15.36
N PHE A 179 -19.54 -5.66 -14.47
CA PHE A 179 -18.13 -6.00 -14.55
C PHE A 179 -17.92 -7.50 -14.34
N THR A 180 -16.88 -8.02 -14.99
CA THR A 180 -16.46 -9.41 -14.92
C THR A 180 -15.03 -9.50 -14.41
N THR A 181 -14.52 -10.71 -14.15
CA THR A 181 -13.11 -10.88 -13.78
C THR A 181 -12.13 -10.43 -14.85
N ASN A 182 -12.54 -10.45 -16.13
CA ASN A 182 -11.76 -9.87 -17.24
C ASN A 182 -11.64 -8.34 -17.14
N ASP A 183 -12.57 -7.67 -16.46
CA ASP A 183 -12.48 -6.24 -16.17
C ASP A 183 -11.67 -6.00 -14.90
N TYR A 184 -11.95 -6.78 -13.84
CA TYR A 184 -11.28 -6.61 -12.55
C TYR A 184 -9.76 -6.80 -12.63
N VAL A 185 -9.28 -7.77 -13.41
CA VAL A 185 -7.83 -8.07 -13.52
C VAL A 185 -7.00 -6.90 -14.03
N LYS A 186 -7.62 -5.98 -14.77
CA LYS A 186 -6.95 -4.76 -15.27
C LYS A 186 -6.52 -3.84 -14.13
N LEU A 187 -7.09 -3.98 -12.93
CA LEU A 187 -6.73 -3.22 -11.73
C LEU A 187 -5.37 -3.62 -11.13
N GLN A 188 -4.86 -4.81 -11.43
CA GLN A 188 -3.70 -5.38 -10.76
C GLN A 188 -2.46 -4.46 -10.81
N PHE A 189 -2.17 -3.88 -11.98
CA PHE A 189 -1.00 -3.02 -12.15
C PHE A 189 -1.25 -1.57 -11.74
N PRO A 190 -2.36 -0.91 -12.15
CA PRO A 190 -2.64 0.47 -11.72
C PRO A 190 -2.79 0.63 -10.20
N LEU A 191 -3.25 -0.41 -9.50
CA LEU A 191 -3.37 -0.41 -8.04
C LEU A 191 -2.18 -1.10 -7.32
N TYR A 192 -1.18 -1.57 -8.08
CA TYR A 192 0.01 -2.27 -7.53
C TYR A 192 -0.32 -3.46 -6.62
N LEU A 193 -1.43 -4.16 -6.88
CA LEU A 193 -1.98 -5.18 -5.97
C LEU A 193 -1.02 -6.33 -5.71
N HIS A 194 -0.22 -6.69 -6.71
CA HIS A 194 0.75 -7.78 -6.64
C HIS A 194 1.87 -7.50 -5.61
N GLU A 195 2.13 -6.24 -5.27
CA GLU A 195 3.17 -5.89 -4.31
C GLU A 195 2.76 -6.08 -2.86
N TYR A 196 1.47 -6.23 -2.54
CA TYR A 196 1.02 -6.32 -1.16
C TYR A 196 1.06 -7.73 -0.61
N MET A 197 1.72 -7.91 0.53
CA MET A 197 1.77 -9.17 1.25
C MET A 197 1.25 -8.99 2.67
N ILE A 198 0.38 -9.91 3.09
CA ILE A 198 -0.23 -9.94 4.43
C ILE A 198 0.34 -11.14 5.19
N SER A 199 0.99 -10.91 6.32
CA SER A 199 1.40 -11.98 7.23
C SER A 199 0.24 -12.31 8.16
N CYS A 200 -0.05 -13.58 8.41
CA CYS A 200 -1.09 -14.00 9.37
C CYS A 200 -0.43 -14.58 10.62
N LYS A 201 -0.27 -13.74 11.65
CA LYS A 201 0.51 -14.01 12.85
C LYS A 201 -0.02 -15.19 13.66
N LEU A 202 -1.34 -15.42 13.63
CA LEU A 202 -1.96 -16.52 14.35
C LEU A 202 -1.61 -17.90 13.80
N ILE A 203 -1.34 -18.01 12.49
CA ILE A 203 -1.01 -19.30 11.86
C ILE A 203 0.46 -19.65 12.16
N SER A 204 1.36 -18.74 11.78
CA SER A 204 2.77 -18.77 12.14
C SER A 204 3.41 -17.43 11.75
N ASN A 205 4.56 -17.11 12.34
CA ASN A 205 5.33 -15.92 11.96
C ASN A 205 5.86 -15.95 10.51
N THR A 206 5.80 -17.09 9.83
CA THR A 206 6.27 -17.27 8.45
C THR A 206 5.12 -17.45 7.46
N TYR A 207 3.88 -17.57 7.92
CA TYR A 207 2.73 -17.70 7.05
C TYR A 207 2.33 -16.33 6.51
N SER A 208 2.42 -16.16 5.20
CA SER A 208 2.09 -14.91 4.52
C SER A 208 1.34 -15.19 3.22
N VAL A 209 0.39 -14.33 2.91
CA VAL A 209 -0.44 -14.41 1.72
C VAL A 209 -0.24 -13.17 0.88
N ASN A 210 -0.08 -13.37 -0.43
CA ASN A 210 -0.04 -12.32 -1.43
C ASN A 210 -1.27 -12.52 -2.34
N PRO A 211 -2.45 -12.00 -1.92
CA PRO A 211 -3.74 -12.45 -2.45
C PRO A 211 -3.92 -12.20 -3.95
N PHE A 212 -3.16 -11.26 -4.51
CA PHE A 212 -3.17 -10.90 -5.93
C PHE A 212 -1.83 -11.19 -6.64
N GLY A 213 -0.90 -11.91 -6.01
CA GLY A 213 0.45 -12.16 -6.54
C GLY A 213 0.45 -12.87 -7.89
N GLU A 214 -0.38 -13.89 -8.00
CA GLU A 214 -0.49 -14.74 -9.20
C GLU A 214 -1.66 -14.35 -10.11
N TRP A 215 -2.33 -13.20 -9.86
CA TRP A 215 -3.47 -12.80 -10.67
C TRP A 215 -3.02 -12.53 -12.12
N THR A 216 -3.73 -13.05 -13.12
CA THR A 216 -3.34 -12.89 -14.53
C THR A 216 -4.53 -12.75 -15.46
N SER A 217 -4.35 -11.99 -16.55
CA SER A 217 -5.39 -11.76 -17.56
C SER A 217 -5.76 -13.00 -18.38
N THR A 218 -4.89 -14.01 -18.42
CA THR A 218 -5.13 -15.25 -19.19
C THR A 218 -6.24 -16.09 -18.56
N ASN A 219 -6.27 -16.20 -17.22
CA ASN A 219 -7.32 -16.91 -16.49
C ASN A 219 -7.73 -16.12 -15.24
N PRO A 220 -8.42 -14.97 -15.37
CA PRO A 220 -8.62 -14.02 -14.27
C PRO A 220 -9.32 -14.58 -13.04
N THR A 221 -10.22 -15.54 -13.22
CA THR A 221 -10.92 -16.20 -12.12
C THR A 221 -10.04 -17.28 -11.48
N GLN A 222 -9.47 -18.19 -12.29
CA GLN A 222 -8.76 -19.36 -11.80
C GLN A 222 -7.38 -19.04 -11.22
N SER A 223 -6.77 -17.95 -11.68
CA SER A 223 -5.49 -17.44 -11.14
C SER A 223 -5.61 -16.86 -9.72
N LEU A 224 -6.84 -16.69 -9.21
CA LEU A 224 -7.12 -16.40 -7.81
C LEU A 224 -7.81 -17.62 -7.17
N PRO A 225 -7.07 -18.57 -6.55
CA PRO A 225 -7.64 -19.81 -6.03
C PRO A 225 -8.82 -19.59 -5.07
N TRP A 226 -8.71 -18.63 -4.17
CA TRP A 226 -9.76 -18.25 -3.21
C TRP A 226 -11.02 -17.70 -3.88
N TYR A 227 -10.86 -16.91 -4.95
CA TYR A 227 -11.99 -16.36 -5.70
C TYR A 227 -12.63 -17.41 -6.61
N ASN A 228 -11.83 -18.32 -7.17
CA ASN A 228 -12.32 -19.48 -7.91
C ASN A 228 -13.13 -20.42 -6.99
N ALA A 229 -12.63 -20.69 -5.78
CA ALA A 229 -13.34 -21.45 -4.75
C ALA A 229 -14.67 -20.80 -4.35
N TYR A 230 -14.69 -19.48 -4.17
CA TYR A 230 -15.93 -18.71 -3.98
C TYR A 230 -16.92 -18.93 -5.13
N ASN A 231 -16.50 -18.78 -6.39
CA ASN A 231 -17.40 -18.96 -7.53
C ASN A 231 -17.96 -20.39 -7.60
N LYS A 232 -17.11 -21.41 -7.43
CA LYS A 232 -17.54 -22.81 -7.39
C LYS A 232 -18.55 -23.06 -6.26
N THR A 233 -18.23 -22.68 -5.03
CA THR A 233 -19.10 -22.91 -3.86
C THR A 233 -20.41 -22.12 -3.90
N LYS A 234 -20.43 -20.98 -4.62
CA LYS A 234 -21.61 -20.16 -4.88
C LYS A 234 -22.56 -20.80 -5.89
N HIS A 235 -22.03 -21.33 -6.99
CA HIS A 235 -22.83 -21.85 -8.11
C HIS A 235 -23.17 -23.34 -7.97
N ASP A 236 -22.28 -24.14 -7.37
CA ASP A 236 -22.48 -25.56 -7.15
C ASP A 236 -21.90 -25.97 -5.79
N ARG A 237 -22.73 -25.79 -4.76
CA ARG A 237 -22.35 -26.15 -3.38
C ARG A 237 -22.24 -27.66 -3.20
N GLU A 238 -23.08 -28.46 -3.86
CA GLU A 238 -23.13 -29.90 -3.62
C GLU A 238 -21.81 -30.57 -4.00
N GLN A 239 -21.21 -30.14 -5.12
CA GLN A 239 -19.93 -30.68 -5.55
C GLN A 239 -18.73 -30.01 -4.88
N TYR A 240 -18.79 -28.70 -4.64
CA TYR A 240 -17.60 -27.92 -4.26
C TYR A 240 -17.60 -27.38 -2.84
N PHE A 241 -18.45 -27.89 -1.94
CA PHE A 241 -18.46 -27.44 -0.54
C PHE A 241 -17.08 -27.53 0.14
N SER A 242 -16.26 -28.53 -0.21
CA SER A 242 -14.92 -28.72 0.32
C SER A 242 -13.93 -27.60 -0.03
N GLU A 243 -14.23 -26.78 -1.03
CA GLU A 243 -13.40 -25.63 -1.42
C GLU A 243 -13.58 -24.43 -0.46
N ALA A 244 -14.59 -24.45 0.41
CA ALA A 244 -14.83 -23.41 1.41
C ALA A 244 -13.92 -23.58 2.64
N THR A 245 -12.61 -23.52 2.43
CA THR A 245 -11.57 -23.75 3.45
C THR A 245 -11.25 -22.48 4.26
N LEU A 246 -10.65 -22.65 5.44
CA LEU A 246 -10.09 -21.55 6.23
C LEU A 246 -9.03 -20.77 5.42
N GLU A 247 -8.17 -21.47 4.67
CA GLU A 247 -7.16 -20.85 3.80
C GLU A 247 -7.79 -19.88 2.79
N ASN A 248 -8.84 -20.32 2.08
CA ASN A 248 -9.54 -19.47 1.12
C ASN A 248 -10.21 -18.26 1.80
N CYS A 249 -10.70 -18.41 3.04
CA CYS A 249 -11.23 -17.29 3.82
C CYS A 249 -10.13 -16.27 4.15
N ILE A 250 -8.97 -16.73 4.62
CA ILE A 250 -7.83 -15.87 4.95
C ILE A 250 -7.36 -15.09 3.72
N HIS A 251 -7.23 -15.76 2.57
CA HIS A 251 -6.84 -15.11 1.31
C HIS A 251 -7.88 -14.06 0.86
N ALA A 252 -9.18 -14.36 0.97
CA ALA A 252 -10.23 -13.41 0.63
C ALA A 252 -10.24 -12.19 1.57
N ILE A 253 -10.06 -12.39 2.88
CA ILE A 253 -9.95 -11.28 3.85
C ILE A 253 -8.68 -10.46 3.60
N ALA A 254 -7.55 -11.10 3.32
CA ALA A 254 -6.32 -10.43 2.94
C ALA A 254 -6.52 -9.57 1.67
N ALA A 255 -7.28 -10.06 0.69
CA ALA A 255 -7.64 -9.28 -0.50
C ALA A 255 -8.44 -8.01 -0.15
N VAL A 256 -9.40 -8.11 0.79
CA VAL A 256 -10.14 -6.94 1.30
C VAL A 256 -9.21 -5.96 2.03
N ILE A 257 -8.32 -6.45 2.90
CA ILE A 257 -7.31 -5.64 3.61
C ILE A 257 -6.45 -4.87 2.61
N VAL A 258 -5.94 -5.54 1.57
CA VAL A 258 -5.12 -4.90 0.54
C VAL A 258 -5.90 -3.79 -0.16
N LEU A 259 -7.13 -4.06 -0.62
CA LEU A 259 -7.95 -3.05 -1.29
C LEU A 259 -8.33 -1.88 -0.37
N PHE A 260 -8.54 -2.13 0.92
CA PHE A 260 -8.70 -1.10 1.95
C PHE A 260 -7.45 -0.23 2.05
N CYS A 261 -6.27 -0.84 2.18
CA CYS A 261 -4.99 -0.13 2.29
C CYS A 261 -4.67 0.68 1.03
N VAL A 262 -4.99 0.20 -0.16
CA VAL A 262 -4.87 0.98 -1.39
C VAL A 262 -5.76 2.22 -1.32
N ARG A 263 -6.99 2.13 -0.81
CA ARG A 263 -7.93 3.26 -0.81
C ARG A 263 -7.62 4.30 0.26
N HIS A 264 -7.26 3.82 1.44
CA HIS A 264 -7.25 4.57 2.70
C HIS A 264 -5.86 4.69 3.35
N GLY A 265 -4.85 4.04 2.77
CA GLY A 265 -3.56 3.84 3.42
C GLY A 265 -3.62 2.79 4.54
N PRO A 266 -2.47 2.23 4.92
CA PRO A 266 -2.41 1.17 5.94
C PRO A 266 -2.40 1.71 7.38
N PHE A 267 -2.11 2.99 7.59
CA PHE A 267 -1.81 3.53 8.93
C PHE A 267 -3.03 3.61 9.85
N SER A 268 -4.26 3.68 9.33
CA SER A 268 -5.45 3.57 10.19
C SER A 268 -5.61 2.16 10.79
N LEU A 269 -5.05 1.13 10.15
CA LEU A 269 -5.05 -0.24 10.67
C LEU A 269 -3.87 -0.51 11.61
N ILE A 270 -2.70 0.09 11.34
CA ILE A 270 -1.46 -0.17 12.09
C ILE A 270 -1.33 0.76 13.31
N GLU A 271 -1.75 2.01 13.17
CA GLU A 271 -1.50 3.09 14.15
C GLU A 271 -2.80 3.75 14.65
N GLY A 272 -3.97 3.37 14.11
CA GLY A 272 -5.24 4.08 14.33
C GLY A 272 -5.82 3.98 15.74
N GLY A 273 -5.33 3.07 16.59
CA GLY A 273 -5.69 2.93 18.01
C GLY A 273 -7.16 2.57 18.29
N ASN A 274 -7.96 2.26 17.26
CA ASN A 274 -9.35 1.86 17.38
C ASN A 274 -9.51 0.33 17.45
N ALA A 275 -10.73 -0.16 17.67
CA ALA A 275 -11.00 -1.60 17.80
C ALA A 275 -10.58 -2.41 16.55
N LEU A 276 -10.81 -1.86 15.34
CA LEU A 276 -10.37 -2.51 14.10
C LEU A 276 -8.84 -2.58 14.03
N ALA A 277 -8.13 -1.51 14.37
CA ALA A 277 -6.68 -1.49 14.40
C ALA A 277 -6.14 -2.54 15.39
N GLY A 278 -6.74 -2.65 16.58
CA GLY A 278 -6.41 -3.67 17.58
C GLY A 278 -6.56 -5.10 17.04
N LEU A 279 -7.70 -5.40 16.41
CA LEU A 279 -7.93 -6.70 15.77
C LEU A 279 -6.92 -6.96 14.63
N PHE A 280 -6.69 -5.95 13.79
CA PHE A 280 -5.75 -6.07 12.68
C PHE A 280 -4.34 -6.39 13.19
N VAL A 281 -3.79 -5.64 14.14
CA VAL A 281 -2.40 -5.85 14.60
C VAL A 281 -2.21 -7.17 15.35
N GLN A 282 -3.26 -7.69 15.99
CA GLN A 282 -3.26 -9.01 16.63
C GLN A 282 -3.11 -10.13 15.60
N HIS A 283 -3.82 -10.03 14.47
CA HIS A 283 -3.95 -11.11 13.49
C HIS A 283 -2.99 -11.00 12.32
N PHE A 284 -2.71 -9.78 11.91
CA PHE A 284 -2.09 -9.48 10.62
C PHE A 284 -0.91 -8.52 10.75
N ASP A 285 -0.06 -8.58 9.74
CA ASP A 285 0.88 -7.51 9.37
C ASP A 285 0.79 -7.27 7.87
N ILE A 286 1.18 -6.09 7.40
CA ILE A 286 1.19 -5.74 5.98
C ILE A 286 2.54 -5.17 5.56
N VAL A 287 3.07 -5.70 4.46
CA VAL A 287 4.31 -5.23 3.85
C VAL A 287 4.15 -5.09 2.34
N LEU A 288 5.02 -4.28 1.74
CA LEU A 288 5.22 -4.27 0.30
C LEU A 288 6.39 -5.21 -0.04
N LYS A 289 6.10 -6.24 -0.81
CA LYS A 289 7.04 -7.24 -1.33
C LYS A 289 7.54 -6.78 -2.69
N ASN A 290 8.84 -6.52 -2.79
CA ASN A 290 9.51 -6.07 -4.02
C ASN A 290 8.80 -4.91 -4.74
N PRO A 291 8.39 -3.83 -4.04
CA PRO A 291 7.73 -2.72 -4.70
C PRO A 291 8.67 -2.00 -5.67
N ASP A 292 8.13 -1.39 -6.73
CA ASP A 292 8.90 -0.46 -7.57
C ASP A 292 9.01 0.92 -6.87
N PRO A 293 10.20 1.32 -6.38
CA PRO A 293 10.35 2.59 -5.67
C PRO A 293 10.05 3.81 -6.54
N LYS A 294 10.11 3.70 -7.87
CA LYS A 294 9.78 4.81 -8.79
C LYS A 294 8.30 5.19 -8.75
N SER A 295 7.44 4.28 -8.31
CA SER A 295 5.99 4.49 -8.17
C SER A 295 5.58 5.22 -6.90
N PHE A 296 6.53 5.52 -6.00
CA PHE A 296 6.23 6.19 -4.73
C PHE A 296 5.98 7.68 -4.95
N TYR A 297 5.25 8.30 -4.03
CA TYR A 297 4.95 9.72 -4.10
C TYR A 297 5.99 10.52 -3.33
N VAL A 298 6.55 11.56 -3.96
CA VAL A 298 7.54 12.44 -3.33
C VAL A 298 6.83 13.74 -2.96
N PRO A 299 6.86 14.20 -1.69
CA PRO A 299 6.21 15.45 -1.31
C PRO A 299 6.94 16.65 -1.93
N ALA A 300 6.16 17.60 -2.45
CA ALA A 300 6.65 18.93 -2.79
C ALA A 300 6.62 19.83 -1.55
N PHE A 301 7.63 20.67 -1.34
CA PHE A 301 7.70 21.54 -0.16
C PHE A 301 7.51 23.02 -0.47
N ASN A 302 6.80 23.72 0.42
CA ASN A 302 6.90 25.17 0.56
C ASN A 302 8.20 25.52 1.26
N ILE A 303 8.96 26.47 0.71
CA ILE A 303 10.25 26.86 1.26
C ILE A 303 10.00 27.88 2.38
N PRO A 304 10.35 27.59 3.65
CA PRO A 304 10.25 28.55 4.74
C PRO A 304 11.11 29.79 4.46
N SER A 305 10.63 30.99 4.81
CA SER A 305 11.37 32.24 4.58
C SER A 305 12.69 32.33 5.35
N ASN A 306 12.80 31.60 6.47
CA ASN A 306 13.98 31.53 7.33
C ASN A 306 14.83 30.27 7.10
N ILE A 307 14.61 29.54 6.00
CA ILE A 307 15.38 28.33 5.72
C ILE A 307 16.87 28.68 5.53
N ARG A 308 17.74 27.86 6.10
CA ARG A 308 19.19 28.02 5.96
C ARG A 308 19.66 27.72 4.53
N ASN A 309 20.71 28.37 4.05
CA ASN A 309 21.24 28.13 2.70
C ASN A 309 22.23 26.96 2.65
N ASP A 310 22.94 26.70 3.75
CA ASP A 310 23.85 25.58 3.88
C ASP A 310 23.12 24.25 4.07
N LEU A 311 23.83 23.14 3.83
CA LEU A 311 23.31 21.79 4.03
C LEU A 311 22.85 21.59 5.48
N PHE A 312 21.56 21.31 5.65
CA PHE A 312 20.99 20.86 6.91
C PHE A 312 20.02 19.70 6.69
N CYS A 313 19.64 19.03 7.78
CA CYS A 313 18.58 18.03 7.79
C CYS A 313 17.60 18.31 8.92
N GLY A 314 16.31 18.18 8.64
CA GLY A 314 15.25 18.38 9.61
C GLY A 314 13.88 17.97 9.09
N SER A 315 12.87 18.15 9.93
CA SER A 315 11.49 17.85 9.56
C SER A 315 10.93 18.92 8.63
N MET A 316 10.38 18.49 7.50
CA MET A 316 9.66 19.35 6.54
C MET A 316 8.15 19.06 6.53
N LYS A 317 7.63 18.36 7.53
CA LYS A 317 6.23 17.91 7.61
C LYS A 317 5.24 19.07 7.46
N GLU A 318 5.45 20.16 8.18
CA GLU A 318 4.55 21.33 8.16
C GLU A 318 4.66 22.14 6.86
N ASN A 319 5.63 21.80 6.02
CA ASN A 319 5.91 22.48 4.77
C ASN A 319 5.49 21.66 3.54
N ILE A 320 4.89 20.48 3.72
CA ILE A 320 4.36 19.70 2.59
C ILE A 320 3.26 20.53 1.89
N ARG A 321 3.40 20.69 0.58
CA ARG A 321 2.38 21.33 -0.26
C ARG A 321 1.18 20.40 -0.42
N PRO A 322 -0.03 20.94 -0.64
CA PRO A 322 -1.17 20.13 -1.03
C PRO A 322 -0.84 19.25 -2.24
N TRP A 323 -1.20 17.98 -2.17
CA TRP A 323 -0.97 17.00 -3.23
C TRP A 323 -1.90 17.27 -4.42
N GLN A 324 -1.39 17.07 -5.63
CA GLN A 324 -2.14 17.18 -6.87
C GLN A 324 -2.57 15.79 -7.33
N ALA A 325 -3.88 15.53 -7.25
CA ALA A 325 -4.44 14.23 -7.59
C ALA A 325 -4.68 14.11 -9.10
N MET A 326 -3.93 13.23 -9.75
CA MET A 326 -4.14 12.81 -11.13
C MET A 326 -5.20 11.71 -11.20
N PRO A 327 -6.01 11.63 -12.27
CA PRO A 327 -7.01 10.58 -12.40
C PRO A 327 -6.36 9.18 -12.49
N LEU A 328 -7.00 8.18 -11.89
CA LEU A 328 -6.65 6.78 -12.11
C LEU A 328 -7.02 6.38 -13.55
N VAL A 329 -6.10 5.73 -14.25
CA VAL A 329 -6.29 5.20 -15.60
C VAL A 329 -5.98 3.70 -15.58
N ILE A 330 -6.80 2.90 -16.26
CA ILE A 330 -6.74 1.43 -16.32
C ILE A 330 -6.53 0.96 -17.75
#